data_AF-A0AA86MDW6-F1
#
_entry.id   AF-A0AA86MDW6-F1
#
_cell.length_a   1.000
_cell.length_b   1.000
_cell.length_c   1.000
_cell.angle_alpha   90.00
_cell.angle_beta   90.00
_cell.angle_gamma   90.00
#
_symmetry.space_group_name_H-M   'P 1'
#
loop_
_entity.id
_entity.type
_entity.pdbx_description
1 polymer ?
#
loop_
_entity_poly.entity_id
_entity_poly.type
_entity_poly.pdbx_seq_one_letter_code
_entity_poly.pdbx_strand_id
1 'polypeptide(L)'
;MASRKYRGIEIDSAHIDMAKNLDSVNELIDELRDLQSTWNNLSLLGELTNVGAEISDTRQHFQKLAGDLTNFLVEQSTHQAVEMLSTRAQNAIDILVRNLYERTADIGFLATDPVFAKLCVDAQTAPLTAEALAGTHQRMKDYVSKYSVYKNVVLLDSQARVMVDMLDQLTPGISLGWIREAVLKGSQ
;
A
#
# COMPACT_ATOMS: atom_id res chain seq x y z
N MET A 1 7.87 26.35 -22.33
CA MET A 1 7.58 24.90 -22.33
C MET A 1 7.18 24.48 -23.73
N ALA A 2 7.51 23.26 -24.15
CA ALA A 2 7.15 22.78 -25.47
C ALA A 2 5.68 22.35 -25.47
N SER A 3 4.85 22.96 -26.33
CA SER A 3 3.46 22.55 -26.53
C SER A 3 3.40 21.40 -27.55
N ARG A 4 2.50 20.44 -27.32
CA ARG A 4 2.25 19.35 -28.25
C ARG A 4 0.76 19.03 -28.27
N LYS A 5 0.25 18.69 -29.46
CA LYS A 5 -1.16 18.32 -29.64
C LYS A 5 -1.45 16.97 -28.99
N TYR A 6 -2.39 16.96 -28.06
CA TYR A 6 -2.99 15.77 -27.48
C TYR A 6 -4.47 15.76 -27.79
N ARG A 7 -4.93 14.74 -28.52
CA ARG A 7 -6.33 14.58 -28.97
C ARG A 7 -6.92 15.85 -29.63
N GLY A 8 -6.10 16.69 -30.26
CA GLY A 8 -6.54 17.89 -30.99
C GLY A 8 -6.39 19.21 -30.22
N ILE A 9 -6.09 19.17 -28.92
CA ILE A 9 -5.83 20.35 -28.08
C ILE A 9 -4.33 20.50 -27.87
N GLU A 10 -3.82 21.74 -27.92
CA GLU A 10 -2.43 22.04 -27.57
C GLU A 10 -2.27 22.12 -26.06
N ILE A 11 -1.46 21.21 -25.51
CA ILE A 11 -1.13 21.14 -24.09
C ILE A 11 0.38 21.04 -23.90
N ASP A 12 0.86 21.23 -22.67
CA ASP A 12 2.28 21.02 -22.37
C ASP A 12 2.68 19.57 -22.65
N SER A 13 3.79 19.40 -23.39
CA SER A 13 4.40 18.10 -23.64
C SER A 13 4.65 17.28 -22.36
N ALA A 14 4.96 17.92 -21.22
CA ALA A 14 5.17 17.25 -19.94
C ALA A 14 3.89 16.59 -19.38
N HIS A 15 2.70 17.09 -19.78
CA HIS A 15 1.41 16.64 -19.28
C HIS A 15 0.79 15.50 -20.10
N ILE A 16 1.32 15.21 -21.29
CA ILE A 16 0.73 14.24 -22.21
C ILE A 16 0.65 12.83 -21.61
N ASP A 17 1.70 12.38 -20.94
CA ASP A 17 1.73 11.02 -20.40
C ASP A 17 0.81 10.87 -19.19
N MET A 18 0.64 11.93 -18.39
CA MET A 18 -0.34 11.96 -17.30
C MET A 18 -1.77 11.99 -17.87
N ALA A 19 -2.04 12.86 -18.85
CA ALA A 19 -3.35 13.02 -19.47
C ALA A 19 -3.92 11.72 -20.07
N LYS A 20 -3.07 10.83 -20.59
CA LYS A 20 -3.48 9.51 -21.12
C LYS A 20 -4.15 8.62 -20.09
N ASN A 21 -3.80 8.78 -18.82
CA ASN A 21 -4.23 7.93 -17.72
C ASN A 21 -5.30 8.58 -16.83
N LEU A 22 -5.77 9.78 -17.19
CA LEU A 22 -6.75 10.54 -16.43
C LEU A 22 -8.06 10.62 -17.23
N ASP A 23 -9.03 9.78 -16.87
CA ASP A 23 -10.31 9.70 -17.58
C ASP A 23 -11.07 11.04 -17.55
N SER A 24 -11.02 11.78 -16.44
CA SER A 24 -11.58 13.13 -16.31
C SER A 24 -11.01 14.13 -17.31
N VAL A 25 -9.71 14.02 -17.64
CA VAL A 25 -9.06 14.85 -18.65
C VAL A 25 -9.54 14.47 -20.05
N ASN A 26 -9.71 13.16 -20.30
CA ASN A 26 -10.22 12.67 -21.57
C ASN A 26 -11.67 13.13 -21.83
N GLU A 27 -12.53 13.11 -20.81
CA GLU A 27 -13.90 13.61 -20.87
C GLU A 27 -13.94 15.11 -21.19
N LEU A 28 -13.17 15.93 -20.46
CA LEU A 28 -13.08 17.38 -20.73
C LEU A 28 -12.62 17.65 -22.17
N ILE A 29 -11.60 16.94 -22.65
CA ILE A 29 -11.09 17.11 -24.01
C ILE A 29 -12.17 16.80 -25.04
N ASP A 30 -12.98 15.77 -24.82
CA ASP A 30 -14.05 15.41 -25.75
C ASP A 30 -15.15 16.48 -25.77
N GLU A 31 -15.55 17.02 -24.61
CA GLU A 31 -16.49 18.16 -24.53
C GLU A 31 -15.94 19.41 -25.25
N LEU A 32 -14.66 19.73 -25.04
CA LEU A 32 -14.01 20.87 -25.69
C LEU A 32 -13.93 20.71 -27.22
N ARG A 33 -13.74 19.48 -27.71
CA ARG A 33 -13.74 19.18 -29.16
C ARG A 33 -15.12 19.36 -29.79
N ASP A 34 -16.17 18.94 -29.09
CA ASP A 34 -17.54 19.13 -29.56
C ASP A 34 -17.90 20.62 -29.63
N LEU A 35 -17.46 21.39 -28.62
CA LEU A 35 -17.62 22.84 -28.62
C LEU A 35 -16.81 23.50 -29.75
N GLN A 36 -15.58 23.02 -30.01
CA GLN A 36 -14.76 23.48 -31.13
C GLN A 36 -15.40 23.18 -32.50
N SER A 37 -16.07 22.04 -32.64
CA SER A 37 -16.85 21.69 -33.84
C SER A 37 -18.00 22.68 -34.05
N THR A 38 -18.69 23.05 -32.98
CA THR A 38 -19.76 24.07 -33.01
C THR A 38 -19.23 25.43 -33.46
N TRP A 39 -18.07 25.85 -32.96
CA TRP A 39 -17.40 27.08 -33.39
C TRP A 39 -16.97 27.05 -34.86
N ASN A 40 -16.51 25.91 -35.38
CA ASN A 40 -16.17 25.77 -36.80
C ASN A 40 -17.41 26.00 -37.69
N ASN A 41 -18.56 25.46 -37.31
CA ASN A 41 -19.81 25.67 -38.04
C ASN A 41 -20.25 27.13 -38.00
N LEU A 42 -20.12 27.79 -36.83
CA LEU A 42 -20.45 29.20 -36.68
C LEU A 42 -19.53 30.10 -37.53
N SER A 43 -18.25 29.77 -37.59
CA SER A 43 -17.26 30.48 -38.42
C SER A 43 -17.61 30.41 -39.91
N LEU A 44 -18.02 29.25 -40.41
CA LEU A 44 -18.46 29.08 -41.80
C LEU A 44 -19.70 29.93 -42.12
N LEU A 45 -20.64 30.03 -41.18
CA LEU A 45 -21.82 30.91 -41.32
C LEU A 45 -21.44 32.40 -41.27
N GLY A 46 -20.46 32.76 -40.44
CA GLY A 46 -19.96 34.13 -40.29
C GLY A 46 -19.26 34.67 -41.54
N GLU A 47 -18.60 33.80 -42.31
CA GLU A 47 -18.03 34.13 -43.61
C GLU A 47 -19.11 34.53 -44.63
N LEU A 48 -20.32 33.95 -44.53
CA LEU A 48 -21.45 34.30 -45.40
C LEU A 48 -22.13 35.63 -45.02
N THR A 49 -21.95 36.09 -43.78
CA THR A 49 -22.64 37.29 -43.23
C THR A 49 -21.72 38.50 -43.04
N ASN A 50 -20.46 38.41 -43.48
CA ASN A 50 -19.45 39.46 -43.36
C ASN A 50 -19.09 39.84 -41.89
N VAL A 51 -19.28 38.91 -40.95
CA VAL A 51 -18.90 39.02 -39.51
C VAL A 51 -17.69 38.11 -39.17
N GLY A 52 -17.06 37.49 -40.18
CA GLY A 52 -16.06 36.43 -40.00
C GLY A 52 -14.81 36.79 -39.17
N ALA A 53 -14.38 38.05 -39.15
CA ALA A 53 -13.18 38.47 -38.42
C ALA A 53 -13.33 38.32 -36.89
N GLU A 54 -14.45 38.76 -36.32
CA GLU A 54 -14.71 38.66 -34.86
C GLU A 54 -14.88 37.20 -34.40
N ILE A 55 -15.41 36.34 -35.27
CA ILE A 55 -15.62 34.92 -34.97
C ILE A 55 -14.28 34.16 -34.97
N SER A 56 -13.35 34.53 -35.85
CA SER A 56 -12.00 33.96 -35.88
C SER A 56 -11.21 34.28 -34.61
N ASP A 57 -11.22 35.54 -34.17
CA ASP A 57 -10.53 35.95 -32.94
C ASP A 57 -11.11 35.27 -31.71
N THR A 58 -12.44 35.20 -31.60
CA THR A 58 -13.11 34.50 -30.49
C THR A 58 -12.75 33.01 -30.46
N ARG A 59 -12.70 32.35 -31.63
CA ARG A 59 -12.29 30.96 -31.75
C ARG A 59 -10.85 30.74 -31.27
N GLN A 60 -9.93 31.63 -31.62
CA GLN A 60 -8.53 31.51 -31.18
C GLN A 60 -8.40 31.67 -29.66
N HIS A 61 -9.11 32.62 -29.06
CA HIS A 61 -9.16 32.76 -27.59
C HIS A 61 -9.75 31.52 -26.91
N PHE A 62 -10.81 30.94 -27.48
CA PHE A 62 -11.39 29.70 -26.98
C PHE A 62 -10.39 28.54 -27.04
N GLN A 63 -9.67 28.36 -28.15
CA GLN A 63 -8.65 27.32 -28.28
C GLN A 63 -7.52 27.46 -27.25
N LYS A 64 -7.09 28.70 -26.98
CA LYS A 64 -6.10 28.96 -25.93
C LYS A 64 -6.63 28.58 -24.56
N LEU A 65 -7.85 29.03 -24.22
CA LEU A 65 -8.49 28.72 -22.94
C LEU A 65 -8.71 27.20 -22.76
N ALA A 66 -9.05 26.49 -23.83
CA ALA A 66 -9.18 25.03 -23.84
C ALA A 66 -7.84 24.34 -23.49
N GLY A 67 -6.73 24.81 -24.06
CA GLY A 67 -5.39 24.35 -23.71
C GLY A 67 -5.03 24.64 -22.25
N ASP A 68 -5.27 25.87 -21.78
CA ASP A 68 -4.99 26.30 -20.41
C ASP A 68 -5.79 25.49 -19.39
N LEU A 69 -7.09 25.28 -19.62
CA LEU A 69 -7.96 24.48 -18.76
C LEU A 69 -7.56 23.01 -18.75
N THR A 70 -7.17 22.45 -19.90
CA THR A 70 -6.72 21.05 -19.97
C THR A 70 -5.42 20.87 -19.19
N ASN A 71 -4.45 21.79 -19.33
CA ASN A 71 -3.22 21.77 -18.53
C ASN A 71 -3.52 21.83 -17.04
N PHE A 72 -4.37 22.78 -16.63
CA PHE A 72 -4.77 22.92 -15.23
C PHE A 72 -5.42 21.65 -14.68
N LEU A 73 -6.34 21.03 -15.44
CA LEU A 73 -7.00 19.80 -14.99
C LEU A 73 -6.02 18.63 -14.88
N VAL A 74 -5.05 18.51 -15.78
CA VAL A 74 -4.00 17.47 -15.69
C VAL A 74 -3.16 17.66 -14.44
N GLU A 75 -2.67 18.88 -14.19
CA GLU A 75 -1.89 19.20 -12.99
C GLU A 75 -2.68 18.89 -11.72
N GLN A 76 -3.92 19.37 -11.65
CA GLN A 76 -4.78 19.22 -10.49
C GLN A 76 -5.09 17.74 -10.23
N SER A 77 -5.55 17.01 -11.26
CA SER A 77 -5.92 15.60 -11.13
C SER A 77 -4.72 14.73 -10.74
N THR A 78 -3.54 15.04 -11.30
CA THR A 78 -2.29 14.37 -10.93
C THR A 78 -1.94 14.64 -9.47
N HIS A 79 -2.03 15.89 -9.03
CA HIS A 79 -1.76 16.26 -7.64
C HIS A 79 -2.69 15.53 -6.67
N GLN A 80 -4.00 15.48 -6.96
CA GLN A 80 -4.96 14.71 -6.17
C GLN A 80 -4.64 13.22 -6.14
N ALA A 81 -4.29 12.64 -7.28
CA ALA A 81 -3.92 11.23 -7.36
C ALA A 81 -2.69 10.91 -6.50
N VAL A 82 -1.66 11.76 -6.55
CA VAL A 82 -0.45 11.62 -5.73
C VAL A 82 -0.77 11.75 -4.24
N GLU A 83 -1.58 12.72 -3.85
CA GLU A 83 -1.98 12.93 -2.44
C GLU A 83 -2.78 11.74 -1.90
N MET A 84 -3.75 11.24 -2.68
CA MET A 84 -4.52 10.04 -2.34
C MET A 84 -3.64 8.80 -2.20
N LEU A 85 -2.73 8.58 -3.15
CA LEU A 85 -1.82 7.44 -3.11
C LEU A 85 -0.85 7.54 -1.93
N SER A 86 -0.33 8.73 -1.65
CA SER A 86 0.57 8.98 -0.51
C SER A 86 -0.14 8.71 0.81
N THR A 87 -1.38 9.17 0.97
CA THR A 87 -2.20 8.91 2.15
C THR A 87 -2.47 7.42 2.33
N ARG A 88 -2.83 6.71 1.25
CA ARG A 88 -3.05 5.25 1.31
C ARG A 88 -1.77 4.50 1.66
N ALA A 89 -0.64 4.89 1.08
CA ALA A 89 0.66 4.30 1.37
C ALA A 89 1.03 4.52 2.85
N GLN A 90 0.86 5.73 3.37
CA GLN A 90 1.13 6.03 4.78
C GLN A 90 0.25 5.20 5.71
N ASN A 91 -1.06 5.12 5.44
CA ASN A 91 -1.97 4.29 6.24
C ASN A 91 -1.57 2.81 6.22
N ALA A 92 -1.15 2.28 5.07
CA ALA A 92 -0.68 0.90 4.97
C ALA A 92 0.61 0.67 5.77
N ILE A 93 1.56 1.61 5.71
CA ILE A 93 2.79 1.59 6.50
C ILE A 93 2.46 1.63 7.99
N ASP A 94 1.57 2.53 8.41
CA ASP A 94 1.20 2.69 9.82
C ASP A 94 0.56 1.42 10.40
N ILE A 95 -0.29 0.74 9.62
CA ILE A 95 -0.85 -0.56 9.99
C ILE A 95 0.26 -1.59 10.17
N LEU A 96 1.22 -1.66 9.23
CA LEU A 96 2.33 -2.61 9.32
C LEU A 96 3.23 -2.32 10.53
N VAL A 97 3.61 -1.07 10.75
CA VAL A 97 4.45 -0.66 11.88
C VAL A 97 3.77 -0.98 13.21
N ARG A 98 2.48 -0.63 13.35
CA ARG A 98 1.70 -0.96 14.55
C ARG A 98 1.59 -2.47 14.75
N ASN A 99 1.35 -3.22 13.68
CA ASN A 99 1.28 -4.67 13.75
C ASN A 99 2.61 -5.31 14.19
N LEU A 100 3.74 -4.83 13.68
CA LEU A 100 5.07 -5.29 14.09
C LEU A 100 5.40 -4.91 15.54
N TYR A 101 5.00 -3.71 15.96
CA TYR A 101 5.16 -3.25 17.34
C TYR A 101 4.36 -4.12 18.32
N GLU A 102 3.07 -4.36 18.03
CA GLU A 102 2.20 -5.22 18.83
C GLU A 102 2.76 -6.65 18.93
N ARG A 103 3.24 -7.22 17.81
CA ARG A 103 3.88 -8.54 17.81
C ARG A 103 5.16 -8.59 18.66
N THR A 104 5.94 -7.52 18.66
CA THR A 104 7.15 -7.43 19.51
C THR A 104 6.76 -7.44 20.99
N ALA A 105 5.70 -6.73 21.35
CA ALA A 105 5.15 -6.73 22.71
C ALA A 105 4.60 -8.10 23.10
N ASP A 106 3.83 -8.75 22.22
CA ASP A 106 3.29 -10.11 22.44
C ASP A 106 4.41 -11.13 22.69
N ILE A 107 5.45 -11.14 21.86
CA ILE A 107 6.60 -12.04 22.01
C ILE A 107 7.30 -11.77 23.35
N GLY A 108 7.46 -10.50 23.74
CA GLY A 108 7.99 -10.13 25.06
C GLY A 108 7.14 -10.71 26.20
N PHE A 109 5.82 -10.61 26.10
CA PHE A 109 4.91 -11.18 27.09
C PHE A 109 5.03 -12.70 27.18
N LEU A 110 5.00 -13.39 26.03
CA LEU A 110 5.16 -14.86 25.95
C LEU A 110 6.51 -15.30 26.51
N ALA A 111 7.59 -14.59 26.21
CA ALA A 111 8.94 -14.92 26.70
C ALA A 111 9.05 -14.82 28.23
N THR A 112 8.20 -14.01 28.87
CA THR A 112 8.12 -13.86 30.33
C THR A 112 7.03 -14.70 31.00
N ASP A 113 6.31 -15.53 30.24
CA ASP A 113 5.24 -16.35 30.81
C ASP A 113 5.82 -17.36 31.82
N PRO A 114 5.31 -17.39 33.07
CA PRO A 114 5.86 -18.21 34.13
C PRO A 114 5.72 -19.72 33.86
N VAL A 115 4.70 -20.15 33.11
CA VAL A 115 4.51 -21.56 32.72
C VAL A 115 5.60 -21.98 31.75
N PHE A 116 5.91 -21.14 30.76
CA PHE A 116 6.97 -21.42 29.79
C PHE A 116 8.36 -21.38 30.44
N ALA A 117 8.62 -20.36 31.26
CA ALA A 117 9.87 -20.23 31.98
C ALA A 117 10.11 -21.43 32.92
N LYS A 118 9.08 -21.85 33.68
CA LYS A 118 9.17 -23.02 34.56
C LYS A 118 9.46 -24.29 33.77
N LEU A 119 8.78 -24.51 32.65
CA LEU A 119 9.04 -25.68 31.79
C LEU A 119 10.51 -25.72 31.33
N CYS A 120 11.08 -24.57 30.94
CA CYS A 120 12.49 -24.45 30.55
C CYS A 120 13.46 -24.76 31.69
N VAL A 121 13.12 -24.43 32.93
CA VAL A 121 13.93 -24.74 34.12
C VAL A 121 13.81 -26.22 34.48
N ASP A 122 12.58 -26.74 34.55
CA ASP A 122 12.31 -28.13 34.92
C ASP A 122 13.02 -29.10 33.94
N ALA A 123 12.99 -28.78 32.63
CA ALA A 123 13.67 -29.56 31.59
C ALA A 123 15.20 -29.68 31.75
N GLN A 124 15.84 -28.79 32.51
CA GLN A 124 17.29 -28.85 32.77
C GLN A 124 17.63 -29.84 33.88
N THR A 125 16.66 -30.17 34.75
CA THR A 125 16.89 -30.97 35.96
C THR A 125 16.34 -32.38 35.85
N ALA A 126 15.23 -32.57 35.12
CA ALA A 126 14.60 -33.86 34.93
C ALA A 126 13.84 -33.94 33.60
N PRO A 127 13.52 -35.15 33.10
CA PRO A 127 12.60 -35.31 31.98
C PRO A 127 11.24 -34.65 32.26
N LEU A 128 10.71 -33.93 31.27
CA LEU A 128 9.41 -33.27 31.38
C LEU A 128 8.27 -34.28 31.53
N THR A 129 7.33 -33.98 32.43
CA THR A 129 6.13 -34.81 32.63
C THR A 129 5.10 -34.53 31.54
N ALA A 130 4.26 -35.53 31.25
CA ALA A 130 3.15 -35.37 30.31
C ALA A 130 2.17 -34.26 30.73
N GLU A 131 1.96 -34.09 32.05
CA GLU A 131 1.12 -33.03 32.60
C GLU A 131 1.68 -31.63 32.34
N ALA A 132 2.99 -31.44 32.53
CA ALA A 132 3.65 -30.16 32.26
C ALA A 132 3.55 -29.80 30.77
N LEU A 133 3.79 -30.77 29.87
CA LEU A 133 3.65 -30.59 28.43
C LEU A 133 2.22 -30.23 28.02
N ALA A 134 1.22 -30.94 28.56
CA ALA A 134 -0.19 -30.66 28.28
C ALA A 134 -0.61 -29.26 28.79
N GLY A 135 -0.15 -28.86 29.98
CA GLY A 135 -0.39 -27.53 30.53
C GLY A 135 0.22 -26.42 29.67
N THR A 136 1.45 -26.60 29.20
CA THR A 136 2.09 -25.66 28.25
C THR A 136 1.33 -25.59 26.92
N HIS A 137 0.91 -26.73 26.37
CA HIS A 137 0.15 -26.77 25.11
C HIS A 137 -1.17 -26.00 25.21
N GLN A 138 -1.90 -26.24 26.29
CA GLN A 138 -3.15 -25.51 26.56
C GLN A 138 -2.89 -24.01 26.71
N ARG A 139 -1.85 -23.63 27.45
CA ARG A 139 -1.46 -22.22 27.62
C ARG A 139 -1.15 -21.54 26.28
N MET A 140 -0.45 -22.23 25.36
CA MET A 140 -0.19 -21.72 24.01
C MET A 140 -1.47 -21.56 23.17
N LYS A 141 -2.41 -22.51 23.25
CA LYS A 141 -3.72 -22.41 22.57
C LYS A 141 -4.55 -21.25 23.10
N ASP A 142 -4.54 -21.04 24.41
CA ASP A 142 -5.22 -19.90 25.05
C ASP A 142 -4.62 -18.57 24.59
N TYR A 143 -3.31 -18.52 24.32
CA TYR A 143 -2.68 -17.33 23.74
C TYR A 143 -3.12 -17.09 22.30
N VAL A 144 -3.05 -18.10 21.45
CA VAL A 144 -3.41 -17.93 20.04
C VAL A 144 -4.90 -17.69 19.85
N SER A 145 -5.77 -18.18 20.73
CA SER A 145 -7.19 -17.81 20.69
C SER A 145 -7.44 -16.33 20.98
N LYS A 146 -6.60 -15.69 21.80
CA LYS A 146 -6.63 -14.24 22.07
C LYS A 146 -5.97 -13.43 20.96
N TYR A 147 -4.97 -14.00 20.29
CA TYR A 147 -4.18 -13.37 19.23
C TYR A 147 -4.16 -14.26 17.98
N SER A 148 -5.27 -14.24 17.23
CA SER A 148 -5.50 -15.14 16.08
C SER A 148 -4.60 -14.92 14.87
N VAL A 149 -3.73 -13.90 14.92
CA VAL A 149 -2.74 -13.62 13.88
C VAL A 149 -1.61 -14.66 13.86
N TYR A 150 -1.38 -15.38 14.96
CA TYR A 150 -0.38 -16.43 15.03
C TYR A 150 -0.99 -17.76 14.59
N LYS A 151 -0.36 -18.41 13.61
CA LYS A 151 -0.74 -19.77 13.23
C LYS A 151 -0.21 -20.81 14.22
N ASN A 152 0.99 -20.59 14.75
CA ASN A 152 1.69 -21.53 15.62
C ASN A 152 2.56 -20.79 16.63
N VAL A 153 2.84 -21.44 17.76
CA VAL A 153 3.77 -21.01 18.81
C VAL A 153 4.65 -22.21 19.14
N VAL A 154 5.96 -22.00 19.09
CA VAL A 154 6.96 -23.04 19.36
C VAL A 154 7.87 -22.55 20.46
N LEU A 155 8.00 -23.34 21.53
CA LEU A 155 8.93 -23.08 22.62
C LEU A 155 10.23 -23.84 22.37
N LEU A 156 11.35 -23.13 22.47
CA LEU A 156 12.70 -23.66 22.22
C LEU A 156 13.56 -23.56 23.48
N ASP A 157 14.51 -24.48 23.63
CA ASP A 157 15.56 -24.37 24.64
C ASP A 157 16.66 -23.36 24.22
N SER A 158 17.62 -23.11 25.11
CA SER A 158 18.75 -22.19 24.85
C SER A 158 19.69 -22.63 23.73
N GLN A 159 19.57 -23.87 23.24
CA GLN A 159 20.30 -24.41 22.08
C GLN A 159 19.43 -24.44 20.82
N ALA A 160 18.29 -23.74 20.82
CA ALA A 160 17.29 -23.71 19.74
C ALA A 160 16.73 -25.10 19.40
N ARG A 161 16.59 -26.00 20.39
CA ARG A 161 15.89 -27.28 20.22
C ARG A 161 14.43 -27.15 20.61
N VAL A 162 13.55 -27.77 19.83
CA VAL A 162 12.10 -27.76 20.08
C VAL A 162 11.78 -28.43 21.41
N MET A 163 11.12 -27.70 22.31
CA MET A 163 10.59 -28.25 23.57
C MET A 163 9.12 -28.62 23.41
N VAL A 164 8.33 -27.68 22.89
CA VAL A 164 6.89 -27.83 22.65
C VAL A 164 6.52 -27.11 21.37
N ASP A 165 5.71 -27.75 20.53
CA ASP A 165 5.07 -27.15 19.37
C ASP A 165 3.56 -27.21 19.57
N MET A 166 2.88 -26.06 19.54
CA MET A 166 1.44 -25.99 19.75
C MET A 166 0.61 -26.72 18.69
N LEU A 167 1.13 -26.86 17.46
CA LEU A 167 0.48 -27.62 16.39
C LEU A 167 0.97 -29.06 16.28
N ASP A 168 1.92 -29.48 17.12
CA ASP A 168 2.52 -30.81 17.10
C ASP A 168 3.11 -31.20 15.71
N GLN A 169 3.63 -30.21 14.97
CA GLN A 169 4.22 -30.39 13.63
C GLN A 169 5.72 -30.66 13.68
N LEU A 170 6.39 -30.19 14.73
CA LEU A 170 7.81 -30.34 14.97
C LEU A 170 8.05 -31.36 16.08
N THR A 171 8.96 -32.30 15.83
CA THR A 171 9.36 -33.28 16.84
C THR A 171 10.19 -32.61 17.94
N PRO A 172 9.87 -32.84 19.23
CA PRO A 172 10.70 -32.37 20.33
C PRO A 172 12.15 -32.82 20.20
N GLY A 173 13.09 -31.93 20.52
CA GLY A 173 14.53 -32.14 20.43
C GLY A 173 15.16 -31.79 19.08
N ILE A 174 14.38 -31.61 18.00
CA ILE A 174 14.91 -31.14 16.72
C ILE A 174 15.54 -29.76 16.90
N SER A 175 16.77 -29.59 16.41
CA SER A 175 17.46 -28.30 16.43
C SER A 175 17.03 -27.43 15.25
N LEU A 176 16.61 -26.21 15.56
CA LEU A 176 16.35 -25.13 14.60
C LEU A 176 17.54 -24.16 14.63
N GLY A 177 18.73 -24.65 14.30
CA GLY A 177 20.00 -23.90 14.46
C GLY A 177 20.04 -22.53 13.77
N TRP A 178 19.30 -22.36 12.67
CA TRP A 178 19.17 -21.07 11.97
C TRP A 178 18.56 -19.98 12.85
N ILE A 179 17.69 -20.33 13.81
CA ILE A 179 17.07 -19.37 14.74
C ILE A 179 18.13 -18.78 15.66
N ARG A 180 19.03 -19.62 16.18
CA ARG A 180 20.14 -19.17 17.02
C ARG A 180 21.04 -18.19 16.26
N GLU A 181 21.37 -18.51 15.01
CA GLU A 181 22.16 -17.61 14.15
C GLU A 181 21.44 -16.28 13.87
N ALA A 182 20.13 -16.33 13.62
CA ALA A 182 19.33 -15.13 13.37
C ALA A 182 19.24 -14.21 14.60
N VAL A 183 19.01 -14.77 15.78
CA VAL A 183 18.95 -14.01 17.05
C VAL A 183 20.31 -13.36 17.36
N LEU A 184 21.41 -14.07 17.13
CA LEU A 184 22.75 -13.53 17.34
C LEU A 184 23.10 -12.39 16.36
N LYS A 185 22.67 -12.48 15.11
CA LYS A 185 22.87 -11.42 14.10
C LYS A 185 22.01 -10.18 14.36
N GLY A 186 20.80 -10.34 14.88
CA GLY A 186 19.89 -9.23 15.17
C GLY A 186 20.18 -8.46 16.47
N SER A 187 21.18 -8.89 17.24
CA SER A 187 21.58 -8.24 18.51
C SER A 187 22.82 -7.34 18.36
N GLN A 188 23.32 -7.15 17.12
CA GLN A 188 24.41 -6.21 16.75
C GLN A 188 23.80 -4.99 16.05
#